data_AF-A0A2E7UNK5-F1
#
_entry.id   AF-A0A2E7UNK5-F1
#
_cell.length_a   1.000
_cell.length_b   1.000
_cell.length_c   1.000
_cell.angle_alpha   90.00
_cell.angle_beta   90.00
_cell.angle_gamma   90.00
#
_symmetry.space_group_name_H-M   'P 1'
#
loop_
_entity.id
_entity.type
_entity.pdbx_description
1 polymer ?
#
loop_
_entity_poly.entity_id
_entity_poly.type
_entity_poly.pdbx_seq_one_letter_code
_entity_poly.pdbx_strand_id
1 'polypeptide(L)'
;MNLMLTATCNSADDFYTNGYLAVKSEFAEWCDPSRCVFAKVDDQTVLELFFDVNPPKLKAWLGKPSTQAIFKAHNFVPTRYTFEPLQMG
;
A
#
# COMPACT_ATOMS: atom_id res chain seq x y z
N MET A 1 3.91 7.64 11.28
CA MET A 1 3.67 6.25 11.75
C MET A 1 4.18 5.29 10.69
N ASN A 2 4.45 4.03 11.04
CA ASN A 2 4.72 3.00 10.04
C ASN A 2 3.49 2.12 9.85
N LEU A 3 3.24 1.73 8.60
CA LEU A 3 2.04 0.99 8.20
C LEU A 3 2.45 -0.25 7.42
N MET A 4 1.96 -1.40 7.85
CA MET A 4 1.99 -2.63 7.07
C MET A 4 0.60 -2.85 6.51
N LEU A 5 0.55 -3.27 5.25
CA LEU A 5 -0.66 -3.68 4.58
C LEU A 5 -0.45 -5.09 4.05
N THR A 6 -1.44 -5.95 4.26
CA THR A 6 -1.57 -7.23 3.55
C THR A 6 -2.82 -7.17 2.70
N ALA A 7 -2.80 -7.71 1.49
CA ALA A 7 -3.98 -7.70 0.65
C ALA A 7 -4.08 -8.95 -0.20
N THR A 8 -5.32 -9.36 -0.46
CA THR A 8 -5.64 -10.29 -1.55
C THR A 8 -6.01 -9.50 -2.81
N CYS A 9 -5.68 -10.03 -3.98
CA CYS A 9 -5.95 -9.47 -5.29
C CYS A 9 -6.12 -10.58 -6.35
N ASN A 10 -6.58 -10.23 -7.55
CA ASN A 10 -6.78 -11.20 -8.62
C ASN A 10 -5.45 -11.79 -9.14
N SER A 11 -4.42 -10.95 -9.25
CA SER A 11 -3.06 -11.30 -9.65
C SER A 11 -2.08 -10.30 -9.06
N ALA A 12 -1.10 -10.78 -8.30
CA ALA A 12 -0.09 -9.95 -7.66
C ALA A 12 0.81 -9.22 -8.67
N ASP A 13 1.17 -9.89 -9.77
CA ASP A 13 2.04 -9.33 -10.80
C ASP A 13 1.32 -8.25 -11.64
N ASP A 14 0.05 -8.48 -11.95
CA ASP A 14 -0.81 -7.49 -12.61
C ASP A 14 -1.07 -6.29 -11.70
N PHE A 15 -1.40 -6.53 -10.42
CA PHE A 15 -1.57 -5.45 -9.45
C PHE A 15 -0.30 -4.62 -9.30
N TYR A 16 0.88 -5.26 -9.24
CA TYR A 16 2.14 -4.53 -9.15
C TYR A 16 2.34 -3.59 -10.35
N THR A 17 2.16 -4.11 -11.56
CA THR A 17 2.45 -3.38 -12.81
C THR A 17 1.41 -2.31 -13.11
N ASN A 18 0.12 -2.66 -13.03
CA ASN A 18 -0.99 -1.84 -13.51
C ASN A 18 -1.73 -1.09 -12.40
N GLY A 19 -1.54 -1.49 -11.13
CA GLY A 19 -2.10 -0.82 -9.97
C GLY A 19 -1.05 -0.03 -9.19
N TYR A 20 -0.16 -0.74 -8.50
CA TYR A 20 0.82 -0.18 -7.58
C TYR A 20 1.76 0.83 -8.25
N LEU A 21 2.41 0.45 -9.36
CA LEU A 21 3.33 1.35 -10.06
C LEU A 21 2.62 2.55 -10.68
N ALA A 22 1.35 2.42 -11.07
CA ALA A 22 0.56 3.51 -11.64
C ALA A 22 0.30 4.65 -10.64
N VAL A 23 0.25 4.33 -9.34
CA VAL A 23 0.00 5.33 -8.26
C VAL A 23 1.20 5.59 -7.36
N LYS A 24 2.34 4.93 -7.61
CA LYS A 24 3.53 5.05 -6.75
C LYS A 24 4.05 6.49 -6.65
N SER A 25 3.90 7.30 -7.69
CA SER A 25 4.29 8.72 -7.65
C SER A 25 3.48 9.53 -6.64
N GLU A 26 2.25 9.13 -6.35
CA GLU A 26 1.37 9.81 -5.39
C GLU A 26 1.75 9.52 -3.93
N PHE A 27 2.58 8.50 -3.67
CA PHE A 27 2.98 8.11 -2.31
C PHE A 27 3.76 9.21 -1.61
N ALA A 28 4.52 10.02 -2.35
CA ALA A 28 5.23 11.19 -1.83
C ALA A 28 4.32 12.22 -1.14
N GLU A 29 3.00 12.18 -1.40
CA GLU A 29 2.05 13.06 -0.73
C GLU A 29 1.85 12.67 0.73
N TRP A 30 1.99 11.37 1.08
CA TRP A 30 1.54 10.84 2.37
C TRP A 30 2.51 9.87 3.07
N CYS A 31 3.60 9.45 2.45
CA CYS A 31 4.68 8.65 3.07
C CYS A 31 6.03 8.92 2.39
N ASP A 32 7.12 8.28 2.85
CA ASP A 32 8.39 8.28 2.12
C ASP A 32 8.42 7.15 1.07
N PRO A 33 8.27 7.47 -0.24
CA PRO A 33 8.21 6.46 -1.30
C PRO A 33 9.54 5.74 -1.53
N SER A 34 10.67 6.31 -1.08
CA SER A 34 11.99 5.69 -1.22
C SER A 34 12.19 4.52 -0.25
N ARG A 35 11.39 4.47 0.82
CA ARG A 35 11.44 3.46 1.89
C ARG A 35 10.32 2.43 1.78
N CYS A 36 9.41 2.59 0.83
CA CYS A 36 8.28 1.67 0.64
C CYS A 36 8.76 0.31 0.12
N VAL A 37 8.23 -0.76 0.70
CA VAL A 37 8.53 -2.13 0.27
C VAL A 37 7.25 -2.77 -0.24
N PHE A 38 7.31 -3.34 -1.44
CA PHE A 38 6.27 -4.19 -1.99
C PHE A 38 6.80 -5.62 -2.07
N ALA A 39 6.04 -6.58 -1.61
CA ALA A 39 6.38 -7.99 -1.66
C ALA A 39 5.19 -8.81 -2.17
N LYS A 40 5.46 -9.67 -3.15
CA LYS A 40 4.56 -10.75 -3.55
C LYS A 40 4.73 -11.89 -2.54
N VAL A 41 3.64 -12.30 -1.89
CA VAL A 41 3.64 -13.47 -0.99
C VAL A 41 3.32 -14.72 -1.80
N ASP A 42 2.30 -14.64 -2.64
CA ASP A 42 1.91 -15.65 -3.64
C ASP A 42 1.22 -14.96 -4.83
N ASP A 43 0.59 -15.72 -5.73
CA ASP A 43 -0.04 -15.16 -6.94
C ASP A 43 -1.24 -14.23 -6.66
N GLN A 44 -1.84 -14.30 -5.47
CA GLN A 44 -3.02 -13.53 -5.10
C GLN A 44 -2.82 -12.70 -3.83
N THR A 45 -1.73 -12.88 -3.12
CA THR A 45 -1.45 -12.22 -1.84
C THR A 45 -0.22 -11.34 -1.94
N VAL A 46 -0.35 -10.11 -1.46
CA VAL A 46 0.74 -9.14 -1.41
C VAL A 46 0.89 -8.55 -0.02
N LEU A 47 2.09 -8.05 0.25
CA LEU A 47 2.44 -7.31 1.45
C LEU A 47 3.12 -6.00 1.07
N GLU A 48 2.74 -4.93 1.76
CA GLU A 48 3.30 -3.60 1.56
C GLU A 48 3.70 -2.98 2.90
N LEU A 49 4.88 -2.35 2.93
CA LEU A 49 5.36 -1.57 4.05
C LEU A 49 5.51 -0.11 3.64
N PHE A 50 4.93 0.77 4.43
CA PHE A 50 5.01 2.22 4.28
C PHE A 50 5.60 2.83 5.55
N PHE A 51 6.53 3.78 5.37
CA PHE A 51 7.22 4.46 6.45
C PHE A 51 6.91 5.96 6.42
N ASP A 52 7.01 6.61 7.58
CA ASP A 52 6.74 8.04 7.74
C ASP A 52 5.34 8.47 7.24
N VAL A 53 4.36 7.59 7.41
CA VAL A 53 2.99 7.81 6.96
C VAL A 53 2.36 8.98 7.72
N ASN A 54 1.76 9.89 6.94
CA ASN A 54 0.88 10.97 7.37
C ASN A 54 -0.59 10.51 7.26
N PRO A 55 -1.27 10.18 8.38
CA PRO A 55 -2.59 9.55 8.33
C PRO A 55 -3.70 10.42 7.70
N PRO A 56 -3.80 11.74 7.97
CA PRO A 56 -4.77 12.61 7.30
C PRO A 56 -4.62 12.60 5.76
N LYS A 57 -3.38 12.69 5.27
CA LYS A 57 -3.13 12.69 3.82
C LYS A 57 -3.37 11.32 3.18
N LEU A 58 -3.00 10.23 3.87
CA LEU A 58 -3.35 8.88 3.44
C LEU A 58 -4.87 8.71 3.33
N LYS A 59 -5.64 9.19 4.31
CA LYS A 59 -7.11 9.12 4.28
C LYS A 59 -7.68 9.87 3.08
N ALA A 60 -7.15 11.06 2.77
CA ALA A 60 -7.55 11.82 1.60
C ALA A 60 -7.20 11.07 0.29
N TRP A 61 -6.02 10.48 0.22
CA TRP A 61 -5.57 9.68 -0.93
C TRP A 61 -6.44 8.44 -1.18
N LEU A 62 -6.83 7.72 -0.13
CA LEU A 62 -7.76 6.58 -0.20
C LEU A 62 -9.17 6.99 -0.65
N GLY A 63 -9.53 8.25 -0.48
CA GLY A 63 -10.80 8.83 -0.93
C GLY A 63 -10.82 9.21 -2.42
N LYS A 64 -9.67 9.24 -3.11
CA LYS A 64 -9.61 9.59 -4.54
C LYS A 64 -10.37 8.53 -5.36
N PRO A 65 -11.27 8.94 -6.29
CA PRO A 65 -11.97 7.99 -7.16
C PRO A 65 -11.04 7.11 -8.00
N SER A 66 -9.89 7.64 -8.44
CA SER A 66 -8.85 6.89 -9.16
C SER A 66 -8.28 5.75 -8.32
N THR A 67 -7.92 6.03 -7.06
CA THR A 67 -7.42 5.03 -6.11
C THR A 67 -8.45 3.93 -5.87
N GLN A 68 -9.71 4.29 -5.65
CA GLN A 68 -10.78 3.32 -5.46
C GLN A 68 -11.05 2.47 -6.71
N ALA A 69 -10.94 3.07 -7.89
CA ALA A 69 -11.10 2.37 -9.17
C ALA A 69 -10.02 1.30 -9.35
N ILE A 70 -8.76 1.58 -9.00
CA ILE A 70 -7.66 0.62 -9.05
C ILE A 70 -7.92 -0.55 -8.09
N PHE A 71 -8.31 -0.26 -6.84
CA PHE A 71 -8.60 -1.33 -5.89
C PHE A 71 -9.75 -2.22 -6.38
N LYS A 72 -10.79 -1.63 -6.97
CA LYS A 72 -11.89 -2.40 -7.55
C LYS A 72 -11.46 -3.22 -8.76
N ALA A 73 -10.65 -2.66 -9.65
CA ALA A 73 -10.18 -3.35 -10.87
C ALA A 73 -9.35 -4.60 -10.56
N HIS A 74 -8.53 -4.55 -9.51
CA HIS A 74 -7.67 -5.67 -9.12
C HIS A 74 -8.25 -6.55 -8.00
N ASN A 75 -9.51 -6.31 -7.59
CA ASN A 75 -10.14 -6.95 -6.43
C ASN A 75 -9.26 -6.88 -5.17
N PHE A 76 -8.63 -5.72 -4.97
CA PHE A 76 -7.67 -5.49 -3.91
C PHE A 76 -8.38 -5.28 -2.57
N VAL A 77 -8.21 -6.23 -1.65
CA VAL A 77 -8.86 -6.20 -0.32
C VAL A 77 -7.78 -6.08 0.77
N PRO A 78 -7.45 -4.85 1.21
CA PRO A 78 -6.36 -4.63 2.15
C PRO A 78 -6.77 -4.71 3.62
N THR A 79 -5.99 -5.44 4.40
CA THR A 79 -5.93 -5.37 5.87
C THR A 79 -4.72 -4.53 6.28
N ARG A 80 -4.90 -3.63 7.24
CA ARG A 80 -3.89 -2.63 7.64
C ARG A 80 -3.50 -2.79 9.09
N TYR A 81 -2.21 -2.68 9.35
CA TYR A 81 -1.60 -2.82 10.67
C TYR A 81 -0.62 -1.68 10.90
N THR A 82 -0.64 -1.07 12.07
CA THR A 82 0.41 -0.14 12.51
C THR A 82 1.46 -0.91 13.32
N PHE A 83 2.72 -0.52 13.18
CA PHE A 83 3.80 -1.11 13.96
C PHE A 83 4.75 -0.04 14.47
N GLU A 84 5.31 -0.31 15.66
CA GLU A 84 6.27 0.56 16.34
C GLU A 84 7.65 -0.11 16.35
N PRO A 85 8.75 0.68 16.41
CA PRO A 85 10.09 0.13 16.54
C PRO A 85 10.20 -0.79 17.77
N LEU A 86 10.87 -1.93 17.59
CA LEU A 86 11.23 -2.79 18.70
C LEU A 86 12.23 -2.05 19.60
N GLN A 87 11.85 -1.80 20.85
CA GLN A 87 12.74 -1.28 21.87
C GLN A 87 13.57 -2.45 22.41
N MET A 88 14.80 -2.60 21.91
CA MET A 88 15.80 -3.49 22.51
C MET A 88 16.41 -2.70 23.68
N GLY A 89 15.98 -3.01 24.90
CA GLY A 89 16.48 -2.36 26.12
C GLY A 89 17.97 -2.57 26.37
#